data_AF-A0A9D7J4U5-F1
#
_entry.id   AF-A0A9D7J4U5-F1
#
_cell.length_a   1.000
_cell.length_b   1.000
_cell.length_c   1.000
_cell.angle_alpha   90.00
_cell.angle_beta   90.00
_cell.angle_gamma   90.00
#
_symmetry.space_group_name_H-M   'P 1'
#
loop_
_entity.id
_entity.type
_entity.pdbx_description
1 polymer ?
#
loop_
_entity_poly.entity_id
_entity_poly.type
_entity_poly.pdbx_seq_one_letter_code
_entity_poly.pdbx_strand_id
1 'polypeptide(L)'
;MSSISTASPTATQPPALGAPRIVGLIALLLVTIALPLIFLPMEASWGHLVFHLLGIATCVLAVLLLRDVRRLSQGKAVPVLTWVTTVFFAAWLVGHIGELFVVLTHGGAHADHDVFDHPTHVFFASIAVPGWMASVVTTLILLIAVVVSVVRRARG
;
A
#
# COMPACT_ATOMS: atom_id res chain seq x y z
N MET A 1 -61.44 1.91 8.62
CA MET A 1 -60.45 1.44 7.63
C MET A 1 -59.17 2.23 7.89
N SER A 2 -58.18 1.61 8.53
CA SER A 2 -56.92 2.26 8.89
C SER A 2 -55.89 2.03 7.79
N SER A 3 -55.43 3.09 7.13
CA SER A 3 -54.39 3.02 6.11
C SER A 3 -53.03 2.75 6.76
N ILE A 4 -52.46 1.58 6.53
CA ILE A 4 -51.08 1.28 6.91
C ILE A 4 -50.18 2.04 5.93
N SER A 5 -49.52 3.09 6.43
CA SER A 5 -48.46 3.78 5.70
C SER A 5 -47.21 2.90 5.69
N THR A 6 -46.96 2.23 4.58
CA THR A 6 -45.71 1.49 4.35
C THR A 6 -44.63 2.49 3.98
N ALA A 7 -44.00 3.10 4.98
CA ALA A 7 -42.75 3.83 4.77
C ALA A 7 -41.69 2.83 4.29
N SER A 8 -41.33 2.92 3.01
CA SER A 8 -40.22 2.15 2.45
C SER A 8 -38.95 2.43 3.27
N PRO A 9 -38.18 1.40 3.66
CA PRO A 9 -36.93 1.61 4.37
C PRO A 9 -36.03 2.46 3.49
N THR A 10 -35.69 3.65 3.97
CA THR A 10 -34.76 4.56 3.32
C THR A 10 -33.46 3.79 3.17
N ALA A 11 -33.14 3.34 1.95
CA ALA A 11 -31.90 2.64 1.69
C ALA A 11 -30.76 3.58 2.07
N THR A 12 -30.13 3.34 3.21
CA THR A 12 -28.92 4.04 3.65
C THR A 12 -27.92 3.89 2.53
N GLN A 13 -27.66 4.99 1.81
CA GLN A 13 -26.67 4.99 0.75
C GLN A 13 -25.34 4.49 1.35
N PRO A 14 -24.68 3.52 0.71
CA PRO A 14 -23.40 3.05 1.21
C PRO A 14 -22.42 4.21 1.28
N PRO A 15 -21.61 4.30 2.36
CA PRO A 15 -20.72 5.43 2.57
C PRO A 15 -19.79 5.60 1.36
N ALA A 16 -19.84 6.77 0.73
CA ALA A 16 -18.98 7.11 -0.39
C ALA A 16 -17.51 7.16 0.06
N LEU A 17 -16.60 6.97 -0.90
CA LEU A 17 -15.17 7.11 -0.65
C LEU A 17 -14.85 8.56 -0.29
N GLY A 18 -14.78 8.87 1.00
CA GLY A 18 -14.57 10.24 1.48
C GLY A 18 -13.15 10.75 1.25
N ALA A 19 -12.99 12.08 1.29
CA ALA A 19 -11.71 12.78 1.17
C ALA A 19 -10.56 12.17 2.01
N PRO A 20 -10.77 11.67 3.25
CA PRO A 20 -9.68 11.09 4.04
C PRO A 20 -8.99 9.89 3.37
N ARG A 21 -9.70 9.10 2.57
CA ARG A 21 -9.12 7.90 1.92
C ARG A 21 -8.32 8.28 0.69
N ILE A 22 -8.76 9.31 -0.03
CA ILE A 22 -8.00 9.89 -1.15
C ILE A 22 -6.70 10.49 -0.65
N VAL A 23 -6.76 11.30 0.42
CA VAL A 23 -5.57 11.85 1.09
C VAL A 23 -4.67 10.73 1.58
N GLY A 24 -5.23 9.67 2.17
CA GLY A 24 -4.49 8.48 2.57
C GLY A 24 -3.76 7.80 1.41
N LEU A 25 -4.41 7.63 0.26
CA LEU A 25 -3.80 7.03 -0.94
C LEU A 25 -2.69 7.92 -1.52
N ILE A 26 -2.87 9.24 -1.51
CA ILE A 26 -1.84 10.21 -1.93
C ILE A 26 -0.64 10.11 -0.98
N ALA A 27 -0.87 10.16 0.34
CA ALA A 27 0.18 10.06 1.34
C ALA A 27 0.93 8.72 1.21
N LEU A 28 0.21 7.62 1.04
CA LEU A 28 0.78 6.29 0.81
C LEU A 28 1.69 6.29 -0.43
N LEU A 29 1.21 6.84 -1.56
CA LEU A 29 2.00 6.92 -2.79
C LEU A 29 3.29 7.72 -2.59
N LEU A 30 3.18 8.91 -1.97
CA LEU A 30 4.33 9.78 -1.71
C LEU A 30 5.35 9.10 -0.78
N VAL A 31 4.90 8.50 0.32
CA VAL A 31 5.77 7.77 1.26
C VAL A 31 6.43 6.58 0.57
N THR A 32 5.68 5.82 -0.23
CA THR A 32 6.21 4.66 -0.98
C THR A 32 7.30 5.07 -1.97
N ILE A 33 7.18 6.24 -2.61
CA ILE A 33 8.21 6.78 -3.51
C ILE A 33 9.41 7.31 -2.71
N ALA A 34 9.15 8.06 -1.63
CA ALA A 34 10.18 8.75 -0.88
C ALA A 34 11.10 7.79 -0.10
N LEU A 35 10.55 6.71 0.46
CA LEU A 35 11.29 5.76 1.31
C LEU A 35 12.57 5.25 0.63
N PRO A 36 12.53 4.61 -0.55
CA PRO A 36 13.76 4.13 -1.18
C PRO A 36 14.70 5.27 -1.59
N LEU A 37 14.16 6.40 -2.06
CA LEU A 37 15.00 7.54 -2.47
C LEU A 37 15.79 8.16 -1.32
N ILE A 38 15.25 8.11 -0.10
CA ILE A 38 15.92 8.65 1.10
C ILE A 38 16.93 7.64 1.65
N PHE A 39 16.57 6.36 1.71
CA PHE A 39 17.35 5.38 2.47
C PHE A 39 18.26 4.47 1.64
N LEU A 40 18.02 4.26 0.34
CA LEU A 40 18.95 3.50 -0.52
C LEU A 40 20.36 4.14 -0.57
N PRO A 41 20.52 5.48 -0.59
CA PRO A 41 21.86 6.08 -0.48
C PRO A 41 22.59 5.76 0.84
N MET A 42 21.89 5.22 1.84
CA MET A 42 22.39 4.87 3.17
C MET A 42 22.53 3.35 3.37
N GLU A 43 22.56 2.57 2.29
CA GLU A 43 22.52 1.09 2.30
C GLU A 43 23.51 0.47 3.30
N ALA A 44 24.77 0.92 3.34
CA ALA A 44 25.76 0.35 4.27
C ALA A 44 25.79 1.02 5.66
N SER A 45 24.61 1.29 6.22
CA SER A 45 24.48 1.92 7.53
C SER A 45 23.20 1.49 8.23
N TRP A 46 22.98 1.99 9.45
CA TRP A 46 21.71 1.85 10.17
C TRP A 46 20.48 2.29 9.35
N GLY A 47 20.67 3.13 8.33
CA GLY A 47 19.62 3.57 7.41
C GLY A 47 18.94 2.42 6.67
N HIS A 48 19.67 1.37 6.31
CA HIS A 48 19.10 0.20 5.65
C HIS A 48 18.17 -0.59 6.59
N LEU A 49 18.59 -0.83 7.83
CA LEU A 49 17.72 -1.42 8.84
C LEU A 49 16.42 -0.60 9.01
N VAL A 50 16.54 0.72 9.12
CA VAL A 50 15.38 1.62 9.28
C VAL A 50 14.48 1.61 8.05
N PHE A 51 15.06 1.53 6.85
CA PHE A 51 14.30 1.37 5.60
C PHE A 51 13.39 0.14 5.65
N HIS A 52 13.90 -1.01 6.11
CA HIS A 52 13.06 -2.20 6.25
C HIS A 52 11.94 -2.02 7.28
N LEU A 53 12.26 -1.47 8.46
CA LEU A 53 11.26 -1.26 9.52
C LEU A 53 10.12 -0.34 9.07
N LEU A 54 10.48 0.78 8.41
CA LEU A 54 9.50 1.71 7.88
C LEU A 54 8.74 1.12 6.68
N GLY A 55 9.43 0.44 5.76
CA GLY A 55 8.83 -0.23 4.61
C GLY A 55 7.79 -1.27 5.01
N ILE A 56 8.08 -2.09 6.03
CA ILE A 56 7.13 -3.06 6.62
C ILE A 56 5.91 -2.33 7.17
N ALA A 57 6.11 -1.29 7.98
CA ALA A 57 5.01 -0.51 8.54
C ALA A 57 4.14 0.13 7.44
N THR A 58 4.76 0.71 6.41
CA THR A 58 4.08 1.27 5.24
C THR A 58 3.24 0.21 4.52
N CYS A 59 3.78 -0.99 4.30
CA CYS A 59 3.04 -2.08 3.66
C CYS A 59 1.81 -2.52 4.47
N VAL A 60 1.94 -2.65 5.79
CA VAL A 60 0.82 -3.01 6.67
C VAL A 60 -0.26 -1.94 6.63
N LEU A 61 0.12 -0.67 6.76
CA LEU A 61 -0.82 0.46 6.67
C LEU A 61 -1.48 0.55 5.29
N ALA A 62 -0.74 0.25 4.22
CA ALA A 62 -1.28 0.18 2.87
C ALA A 62 -2.38 -0.87 2.77
N VAL A 63 -2.15 -2.10 3.25
CA VAL A 63 -3.14 -3.18 3.20
C VAL A 63 -4.41 -2.80 3.97
N LEU A 64 -4.28 -2.16 5.14
CA LEU A 64 -5.42 -1.67 5.91
C LEU A 64 -6.20 -0.58 5.18
N LEU A 65 -5.51 0.42 4.62
CA LEU A 65 -6.13 1.48 3.83
C LEU A 65 -6.83 0.93 2.59
N LEU A 66 -6.18 0.02 1.86
CA LEU A 66 -6.71 -0.63 0.67
C LEU A 66 -7.95 -1.48 1.02
N ARG A 67 -7.94 -2.19 2.15
CA ARG A 67 -9.14 -2.92 2.63
C ARG A 67 -10.33 -1.97 2.80
N ASP A 68 -10.10 -0.81 3.42
CA ASP A 68 -11.15 0.18 3.66
C ASP A 68 -11.63 0.83 2.35
N VAL A 69 -10.71 1.19 1.44
CA VAL A 69 -11.03 1.71 0.11
C VAL A 69 -11.89 0.73 -0.68
N ARG A 70 -11.52 -0.57 -0.66
CA ARG A 70 -12.25 -1.63 -1.33
C ARG A 70 -13.69 -1.72 -0.84
N ARG A 71 -13.89 -1.75 0.49
CA ARG A 71 -15.20 -1.90 1.14
C ARG A 71 -16.14 -0.73 0.83
N LEU A 72 -15.60 0.49 0.69
CA LEU A 72 -16.38 1.72 0.51
C LEU A 72 -16.58 2.11 -0.95
N SER A 73 -15.79 1.54 -1.86
CA SER A 73 -15.91 1.82 -3.29
C SER A 73 -17.25 1.32 -3.87
N GLN A 74 -17.77 2.03 -4.88
CA GLN A 74 -18.89 1.52 -5.68
C GLN A 74 -18.39 1.22 -7.10
N GLY A 75 -18.94 0.17 -7.70
CA GLY A 75 -18.50 -0.33 -9.00
C GLY A 75 -17.41 -1.40 -8.88
N LYS A 76 -17.12 -2.08 -10.00
CA LYS A 76 -16.25 -3.27 -10.03
C LYS A 76 -14.76 -2.94 -10.17
N ALA A 77 -14.41 -1.81 -10.78
CA ALA A 77 -13.03 -1.47 -11.11
C ALA A 77 -12.16 -1.19 -9.89
N VAL A 78 -12.64 -0.36 -8.95
CA VAL A 78 -11.86 0.02 -7.75
C VAL A 78 -11.55 -1.20 -6.88
N PRO A 79 -12.49 -2.11 -6.55
CA PRO A 79 -12.16 -3.32 -5.81
C PRO A 79 -11.09 -4.21 -6.46
N VAL A 80 -11.16 -4.38 -7.79
CA VAL A 80 -10.18 -5.18 -8.54
C VAL A 80 -8.80 -4.54 -8.47
N LEU A 81 -8.69 -3.25 -8.78
CA LEU A 81 -7.43 -2.52 -8.68
C LEU A 81 -6.87 -2.58 -7.26
N THR A 82 -7.74 -2.44 -6.26
CA THR A 82 -7.33 -2.52 -4.85
C THR A 82 -6.78 -3.90 -4.48
N TRP A 83 -7.32 -4.99 -5.03
CA TRP A 83 -6.74 -6.33 -4.86
C TRP A 83 -5.38 -6.45 -5.52
N VAL A 84 -5.25 -6.00 -6.76
CA VAL A 84 -3.98 -5.99 -7.50
C VAL A 84 -2.91 -5.21 -6.74
N THR A 85 -3.22 -3.99 -6.29
CA THR A 85 -2.29 -3.18 -5.47
C THR A 85 -1.93 -3.88 -4.16
N THR A 86 -2.88 -4.57 -3.51
CA THR A 86 -2.61 -5.31 -2.27
C THR A 86 -1.61 -6.44 -2.50
N VAL A 87 -1.71 -7.16 -3.62
CA VAL A 87 -0.76 -8.24 -3.96
C VAL A 87 0.66 -7.69 -4.10
N PHE A 88 0.82 -6.53 -4.74
CA PHE A 88 2.15 -5.92 -4.89
C PHE A 88 2.72 -5.39 -3.57
N PHE A 89 1.90 -4.81 -2.70
CA PHE A 89 2.31 -4.50 -1.33
C PHE A 89 2.65 -5.74 -0.51
N ALA A 90 1.96 -6.86 -0.71
CA ALA A 90 2.28 -8.11 -0.03
C ALA A 90 3.61 -8.70 -0.51
N ALA A 91 3.89 -8.66 -1.82
CA ALA A 91 5.20 -9.05 -2.36
C ALA A 91 6.32 -8.18 -1.78
N TRP A 92 6.10 -6.85 -1.75
CA TRP A 92 7.06 -5.91 -1.16
C TRP A 92 7.29 -6.18 0.33
N LEU A 93 6.23 -6.44 1.09
CA LEU A 93 6.29 -6.80 2.51
C LEU A 93 7.09 -8.08 2.76
N VAL A 94 6.84 -9.14 1.99
CA VAL A 94 7.56 -10.40 2.11
C VAL A 94 9.05 -10.22 1.83
N GLY A 95 9.39 -9.48 0.77
CA GLY A 95 10.77 -9.12 0.45
C GLY A 95 11.43 -8.35 1.61
N HIS A 96 10.79 -7.30 2.11
CA HIS A 96 11.32 -6.52 3.22
C HIS A 96 11.53 -7.33 4.50
N ILE A 97 10.60 -8.21 4.87
CA ILE A 97 10.74 -9.07 6.06
C ILE A 97 11.92 -10.04 5.89
N GLY A 98 12.05 -10.62 4.70
CA GLY A 98 13.14 -11.53 4.40
C GLY A 98 14.51 -10.86 4.42
N GLU A 99 14.64 -9.70 3.77
CA GLU A 99 15.87 -8.89 3.84
C GLU A 99 16.16 -8.44 5.26
N LEU A 100 15.16 -7.96 6.02
CA LEU A 100 15.34 -7.57 7.42
C LEU A 100 15.87 -8.72 8.27
N PHE A 101 15.36 -9.93 8.08
CA PHE A 101 15.85 -11.11 8.80
C PHE A 101 17.33 -11.37 8.51
N VAL A 102 17.76 -11.24 7.24
CA VAL A 102 19.18 -11.38 6.88
C VAL A 102 20.01 -10.28 7.53
N VAL A 103 19.58 -9.01 7.45
CA VAL A 103 20.25 -7.88 8.09
C VAL A 103 20.40 -8.09 9.60
N LEU A 104 19.34 -8.48 10.30
CA LEU A 104 19.35 -8.72 11.75
C LEU A 104 20.29 -9.86 12.15
N THR A 105 20.42 -10.89 11.32
CA THR A 105 21.32 -12.02 11.58
C THR A 105 22.78 -11.73 11.24
N HIS A 106 23.07 -10.66 10.51
CA HIS A 106 24.40 -10.25 10.07
C HIS A 106 24.88 -8.94 10.71
N GLY A 107 24.42 -8.63 11.93
CA GLY A 107 24.89 -7.46 12.70
C GLY A 107 23.91 -6.28 12.79
N GLY A 108 22.74 -6.40 12.15
CA GLY A 108 21.64 -5.46 12.29
C GLY A 108 22.00 -4.05 11.83
N ALA A 109 22.02 -3.09 12.75
CA ALA A 109 22.36 -1.70 12.45
C ALA A 109 23.83 -1.50 12.01
N HIS A 110 24.68 -2.50 12.26
CA HIS A 110 26.09 -2.52 11.91
C HIS A 110 26.39 -3.64 10.91
N ALA A 111 25.39 -4.08 10.14
CA ALA A 111 25.62 -5.09 9.12
C ALA A 111 26.66 -4.59 8.10
N ASP A 112 27.64 -5.45 7.81
CA ASP A 112 28.72 -5.16 6.89
C ASP A 112 28.21 -5.16 5.44
N HIS A 113 29.01 -4.60 4.52
CA HIS A 113 28.66 -4.51 3.10
C HIS A 113 28.45 -5.87 2.42
N ASP A 114 28.96 -6.96 2.99
CA ASP A 114 28.82 -8.31 2.45
C ASP A 114 27.37 -8.83 2.52
N VAL A 115 26.53 -8.26 3.39
CA VAL A 115 25.10 -8.61 3.48
C VAL A 115 24.38 -8.41 2.14
N PHE A 116 24.81 -7.42 1.34
CA PHE A 116 24.20 -7.08 0.06
C PHE A 116 24.46 -8.14 -1.02
N ASP A 117 25.56 -8.88 -0.88
CA ASP A 117 25.92 -9.99 -1.77
C ASP A 117 25.42 -11.34 -1.24
N HIS A 118 24.85 -11.38 -0.03
CA HIS A 118 24.36 -12.63 0.56
C HIS A 118 23.21 -13.22 -0.28
N PRO A 119 23.26 -14.51 -0.70
CA PRO A 119 22.28 -15.07 -1.63
C PRO A 119 20.82 -14.93 -1.18
N THR A 120 20.57 -15.07 0.12
CA THR A 120 19.22 -14.90 0.70
C THR A 120 18.77 -13.44 0.67
N HIS A 121 19.69 -12.49 0.88
CA HIS A 121 19.39 -11.06 0.78
C HIS A 121 18.98 -10.73 -0.66
N VAL A 122 19.82 -11.11 -1.63
CA VAL A 122 19.56 -10.91 -3.07
C VAL A 122 18.24 -11.55 -3.51
N PHE A 123 17.93 -12.76 -3.03
CA PHE A 123 16.66 -13.41 -3.32
C PHE A 123 15.47 -12.58 -2.86
N PHE A 124 15.46 -12.11 -1.61
CA PHE A 124 14.35 -11.31 -1.10
C PHE A 124 14.28 -9.91 -1.74
N ALA A 125 15.43 -9.29 -2.02
CA ALA A 125 15.51 -8.04 -2.78
C ALA A 125 14.89 -8.19 -4.18
N SER A 126 15.08 -9.34 -4.83
CA SER A 126 14.48 -9.66 -6.14
C SER A 126 12.94 -9.75 -6.11
N ILE A 127 12.35 -9.88 -4.92
CA ILE A 127 10.89 -9.82 -4.70
C ILE A 127 10.49 -8.41 -4.27
N ALA A 128 11.24 -7.82 -3.33
CA ALA A 128 10.96 -6.51 -2.74
C ALA A 128 10.93 -5.41 -3.81
N VAL A 129 11.96 -5.33 -4.64
CA VAL A 129 12.13 -4.24 -5.62
C VAL A 129 11.02 -4.25 -6.68
N PRO A 130 10.72 -5.38 -7.37
CA PRO A 130 9.60 -5.40 -8.31
C PRO A 130 8.24 -5.18 -7.64
N GLY A 131 8.04 -5.74 -6.43
CA GLY A 131 6.82 -5.53 -5.64
C GLY A 131 6.59 -4.05 -5.33
N TRP A 132 7.64 -3.35 -4.89
CA TRP A 132 7.62 -1.91 -4.66
C TRP A 132 7.29 -1.14 -5.93
N MET A 133 8.02 -1.34 -7.03
CA MET A 133 7.79 -0.62 -8.29
C MET A 133 6.35 -0.81 -8.80
N ALA A 134 5.85 -2.04 -8.75
CA ALA A 134 4.48 -2.35 -9.15
C ALA A 134 3.45 -1.72 -8.18
N SER A 135 3.74 -1.66 -6.88
CA SER A 135 2.88 -1.00 -5.90
C SER A 135 2.75 0.50 -6.17
N VAL A 136 3.83 1.19 -6.58
CA VAL A 136 3.81 2.61 -6.97
C VAL A 136 2.87 2.81 -8.17
N VAL A 137 3.11 2.07 -9.25
CA VAL A 137 2.34 2.20 -10.49
C VAL A 137 0.85 1.90 -10.25
N THR A 138 0.56 0.79 -9.55
CA THR A 138 -0.84 0.40 -9.31
C THR A 138 -1.55 1.31 -8.31
N THR A 139 -0.85 1.87 -7.33
CA THR A 139 -1.42 2.88 -6.43
C THR A 139 -1.78 4.15 -7.18
N LEU A 140 -0.94 4.60 -8.12
CA LEU A 140 -1.25 5.75 -8.98
C LEU A 140 -2.49 5.49 -9.85
N ILE A 141 -2.57 4.32 -10.50
CA ILE A 141 -3.73 3.93 -11.31
C ILE A 141 -5.00 3.88 -10.44
N LEU A 142 -4.92 3.27 -9.25
CA LEU A 142 -6.03 3.21 -8.29
C LEU A 142 -6.49 4.60 -7.87
N LEU A 143 -5.56 5.51 -7.56
CA LEU A 143 -5.86 6.88 -7.19
C LEU A 143 -6.61 7.62 -8.30
N ILE A 144 -6.15 7.50 -9.55
CA ILE A 144 -6.83 8.07 -10.72
C ILE A 144 -8.25 7.50 -10.84
N ALA A 145 -8.40 6.17 -10.76
CA ALA A 145 -9.71 5.52 -10.86
C ALA A 145 -10.68 5.98 -9.77
N VAL A 146 -10.18 6.16 -8.54
CA VAL A 146 -10.94 6.70 -7.41
C VAL A 146 -11.37 8.14 -7.67
N VAL A 147 -10.44 9.03 -8.07
CA VAL A 147 -10.74 10.44 -8.33
C VAL A 147 -11.75 10.60 -9.46
N VAL A 148 -11.57 9.87 -10.57
CA VAL A 148 -12.52 9.86 -11.69
C VAL A 148 -13.91 9.41 -11.23
N SER A 149 -13.97 8.37 -10.39
CA SER A 149 -15.25 7.87 -9.85
C SER A 149 -15.96 8.90 -8.98
N VAL A 150 -15.22 9.67 -8.17
CA VAL A 150 -15.77 10.73 -7.33
C VAL A 150 -16.24 11.92 -8.17
N VAL A 151 -15.43 12.39 -9.12
CA VAL A 151 -15.77 13.51 -10.01
C VAL A 151 -17.01 13.20 -10.84
N ARG A 152 -17.12 11.97 -11.37
CA ARG A 152 -18.31 11.55 -12.14
C ARG A 152 -19.59 11.60 -11.32
N ARG A 153 -19.55 11.28 -10.03
CA ARG A 153 -20.71 11.36 -9.14
C ARG A 153 -21.06 12.79 -8.75
N ALA A 154 -20.08 13.68 -8.63
CA ALA A 154 -20.36 15.07 -8.29
C ALA A 154 -21.05 15.84 -9.42
N ARG A 155 -21.01 15.32 -10.65
CA ARG A 155 -21.56 15.94 -11.86
C ARG A 155 -22.92 15.39 -12.30
N GLY A 156 -23.37 14.28 -11.73
CA GLY A 156 -24.64 13.62 -12.07
C GLY A 156 -25.57 13.62 -10.87
#